data_AF-A0A7X8YTP5-F1
#
_entry.id   AF-A0A7X8YTP5-F1
#
_cell.length_a   1.000
_cell.length_b   1.000
_cell.length_c   1.000
_cell.angle_alpha   90.00
_cell.angle_beta   90.00
_cell.angle_gamma   90.00
#
_symmetry.space_group_name_H-M   'P 1'
#
loop_
_entity.id
_entity.type
_entity.pdbx_description
1 polymer ?
#
loop_
_entity_poly.entity_id
_entity_poly.type
_entity_poly.pdbx_seq_one_letter_code
_entity_poly.pdbx_strand_id
1 'polypeptide(L)'
;MNPRSCPHEAEVALAVRSGTWDEGTSTHTASCDRCREVALVTGWMIRAGCASDGVPSRLPDPRQIYHTARDAAALKKYEAALRPLAIAELVLRGALVLALALGMLWAWIALRPLGAAVHLSMPQPLGIAFSALIPCLLALLSARLTRPLLE
;
A
#
# COMPACT_ATOMS: atom_id res chain seq x y z
N MET A 1 -19.00 -11.83 34.52
CA MET A 1 -19.00 -10.42 34.97
C MET A 1 -17.56 -10.03 35.24
N ASN A 2 -17.08 -8.95 34.62
CA ASN A 2 -15.70 -8.50 34.80
C ASN A 2 -15.62 -7.78 36.15
N PRO A 3 -14.77 -8.19 37.12
CA PRO A 3 -14.77 -7.67 38.49
C PRO A 3 -14.39 -6.18 38.62
N ARG A 4 -14.25 -5.46 37.50
CA ARG A 4 -13.89 -4.05 37.43
C ARG A 4 -15.04 -3.15 36.93
N SER A 5 -16.18 -3.70 36.52
CA SER A 5 -17.32 -2.90 36.04
C SER A 5 -18.10 -2.29 37.19
N CYS A 6 -18.37 -0.98 37.10
CA CYS A 6 -19.23 -0.30 38.06
C CYS A 6 -20.68 -0.78 37.88
N PRO A 7 -21.43 -1.11 38.95
CA PRO A 7 -22.84 -1.52 38.82
C PRO A 7 -23.74 -0.43 38.20
N HIS A 8 -23.41 0.85 38.41
CA HIS A 8 -24.18 1.99 37.87
C HIS A 8 -23.78 2.38 36.43
N GLU A 9 -22.86 1.66 35.80
CA GLU A 9 -22.37 1.99 34.44
C GLU A 9 -23.51 2.02 33.41
N ALA A 10 -24.45 1.07 33.50
CA ALA A 10 -25.60 0.99 32.59
C ALA A 10 -26.60 2.15 32.81
N GLU A 11 -26.83 2.53 34.07
CA GLU A 11 -27.73 3.62 34.46
C GLU A 11 -27.20 4.97 34.00
N VAL A 12 -25.91 5.24 34.21
CA VAL A 12 -25.24 6.46 33.73
C VAL A 12 -25.28 6.52 32.20
N ALA A 13 -24.99 5.42 31.50
CA ALA A 13 -25.07 5.39 30.04
C ALA A 13 -26.50 5.64 29.53
N LEU A 14 -27.53 5.19 30.26
CA LEU A 14 -28.94 5.47 29.94
C LEU A 14 -29.28 6.94 30.16
N ALA A 15 -28.91 7.52 31.31
CA ALA A 15 -29.13 8.92 31.66
C ALA A 15 -28.51 9.89 30.64
N VAL A 16 -27.31 9.58 30.16
CA VAL A 16 -26.64 10.37 29.11
C VAL A 16 -27.38 10.31 27.78
N ARG A 17 -27.94 9.14 27.42
CA ARG A 17 -28.72 8.96 26.17
C ARG A 17 -30.09 9.62 26.22
N SER A 18 -30.80 9.50 27.34
CA SER A 18 -32.14 10.08 27.50
C SER A 18 -32.10 11.56 27.87
N GLY A 19 -30.97 12.07 28.35
CA GLY A 19 -30.85 13.43 28.89
C GLY A 19 -31.49 13.60 30.26
N THR A 20 -31.99 12.52 30.88
CA THR A 20 -32.66 12.54 32.18
C THR A 20 -31.70 12.06 33.27
N TRP A 21 -31.35 12.94 34.19
CA TRP A 21 -30.46 12.65 35.32
C TRP A 21 -31.25 12.66 36.62
N ASP A 22 -31.19 11.58 37.37
CA ASP A 22 -31.60 11.56 38.77
C ASP A 22 -30.42 11.99 39.66
N GLU A 23 -30.75 12.45 40.88
CA GLU A 23 -29.76 12.95 41.84
C GLU A 23 -28.74 11.88 42.23
N GLY A 24 -29.13 10.60 42.21
CA GLY A 24 -28.26 9.48 42.50
C GLY A 24 -27.19 9.29 41.42
N THR A 25 -27.59 9.25 40.15
CA THR A 25 -26.62 9.07 39.05
C THR A 25 -25.73 10.28 38.82
N SER A 26 -26.22 11.51 39.02
CA SER A 26 -25.40 12.72 38.91
C SER A 26 -24.29 12.73 39.99
N THR A 27 -24.66 12.44 41.23
CA THR A 27 -23.74 12.36 42.38
C THR A 27 -22.74 11.22 42.21
N HIS A 28 -23.18 10.06 41.72
CA HIS A 28 -22.29 8.92 41.46
C HIS A 28 -21.27 9.23 40.35
N THR A 29 -21.70 9.87 39.26
CA THR A 29 -20.82 10.23 38.13
C THR A 29 -19.74 11.23 38.55
N ALA A 30 -20.04 12.11 39.51
CA ALA A 30 -19.03 13.02 40.07
C ALA A 30 -17.93 12.27 40.85
N SER A 31 -18.29 11.22 41.58
CA SER A 31 -17.37 10.47 42.46
C SER A 31 -16.69 9.26 41.80
N CYS A 32 -17.24 8.71 40.72
CA CYS A 32 -16.69 7.55 40.02
C CYS A 32 -16.04 7.92 38.68
N ASP A 33 -14.71 7.81 38.58
CA ASP A 33 -13.96 8.16 37.36
C ASP A 33 -14.40 7.36 36.12
N ARG A 34 -14.71 6.07 36.29
CA ARG A 34 -15.17 5.20 35.20
C ARG A 34 -16.53 5.65 34.65
N CYS A 35 -17.48 5.96 35.52
CA CYS A 35 -18.78 6.48 35.09
C CYS A 35 -18.65 7.88 34.46
N ARG A 36 -17.68 8.68 34.91
CA ARG A 36 -17.35 9.98 34.30
C ARG A 36 -16.85 9.82 32.86
N GLU A 37 -15.93 8.89 32.62
CA GLU A 37 -15.47 8.56 31.26
C GLU A 37 -16.60 8.06 30.37
N VAL A 38 -17.45 7.16 30.89
CA VAL A 38 -18.62 6.66 30.16
C VAL A 38 -19.57 7.80 29.79
N ALA A 39 -19.83 8.74 30.70
CA ALA A 39 -20.66 9.90 30.43
C ALA A 39 -20.03 10.83 29.37
N LEU A 40 -18.72 11.06 29.44
CA LEU A 40 -17.98 11.87 28.48
C LEU A 40 -17.98 11.25 27.07
N VAL A 41 -17.65 9.97 26.94
CA VAL A 41 -17.59 9.25 25.66
C VAL A 41 -18.98 9.14 25.06
N THR A 42 -19.97 8.73 25.84
CA THR A 42 -21.36 8.60 25.37
C THR A 42 -21.91 9.96 24.93
N GLY A 43 -21.67 11.01 25.72
CA GLY A 43 -22.07 12.37 25.36
C GLY A 43 -21.35 12.90 24.11
N TRP A 44 -20.07 12.58 23.94
CA TRP A 44 -19.34 12.90 22.72
C TRP A 44 -19.90 12.17 21.51
N MET A 45 -20.19 10.87 21.61
CA MET A 45 -20.77 10.09 20.49
C MET A 45 -22.15 10.61 20.09
N ILE A 46 -22.99 10.98 21.06
CA ILE A 46 -24.29 11.60 20.76
C ILE A 46 -24.09 12.92 20.02
N ARG A 47 -23.23 13.81 20.52
CA ARG A 47 -22.94 15.09 19.84
C ARG A 47 -22.31 14.88 18.47
N ALA A 48 -21.37 13.97 18.32
CA ALA A 48 -20.70 13.66 17.06
C ALA A 48 -21.66 13.02 16.04
N GLY A 49 -22.59 12.18 16.50
CA GLY A 49 -23.65 11.61 15.68
C GLY A 49 -24.72 12.64 15.29
N CYS A 50 -25.04 13.58 16.19
CA CYS A 50 -26.01 14.65 15.94
C CYS A 50 -25.44 15.85 15.16
N ALA A 51 -24.11 16.03 15.15
CA ALA A 51 -23.43 17.07 14.36
C ALA A 51 -23.49 16.83 12.84
N SER A 52 -24.08 15.72 12.39
CA SER A 52 -24.57 15.61 11.01
C SER A 52 -25.84 16.45 10.87
N ASP A 53 -25.66 17.75 10.66
CA ASP A 53 -26.70 18.75 10.44
C ASP A 53 -27.83 18.27 9.53
N GLY A 54 -28.94 17.81 10.12
CA GLY A 54 -30.26 17.70 9.50
C GLY A 54 -30.44 16.74 8.31
N VAL A 55 -29.37 16.21 7.73
CA VAL A 55 -29.45 15.13 6.76
C VAL A 55 -29.48 13.84 7.57
N PRO A 56 -30.57 13.05 7.54
CA PRO A 56 -30.50 11.70 8.04
C PRO A 56 -29.39 11.03 7.25
N SER A 57 -28.22 10.86 7.86
CA SER A 57 -27.13 10.11 7.26
C SER A 57 -27.71 8.71 7.17
N ARG A 58 -28.30 8.38 6.01
CA ARG A 58 -28.74 7.04 5.71
C ARG A 58 -27.50 6.21 5.92
N LEU A 59 -27.48 5.43 7.00
CA LEU A 59 -26.45 4.44 7.19
C LEU A 59 -26.38 3.68 5.86
N PRO A 60 -25.19 3.57 5.26
CA PRO A 60 -25.05 2.90 3.98
C PRO A 60 -25.69 1.52 4.10
N ASP A 61 -26.44 1.13 3.08
CA ASP A 61 -27.16 -0.14 3.08
C ASP A 61 -26.17 -1.25 3.47
N PRO A 62 -26.45 -2.04 4.52
CA PRO A 62 -25.58 -3.14 4.93
C PRO A 62 -25.20 -4.07 3.78
N ARG A 63 -26.07 -4.21 2.77
CA ARG A 63 -25.77 -4.94 1.54
C ARG A 63 -24.62 -4.31 0.77
N GLN A 64 -24.59 -2.99 0.62
CA GLN A 64 -23.48 -2.29 -0.04
C GLN A 64 -22.16 -2.54 0.69
N ILE A 65 -22.15 -2.43 2.03
CA ILE A 65 -20.96 -2.70 2.85
C ILE A 65 -20.48 -4.15 2.63
N TYR A 66 -21.41 -5.12 2.64
CA TYR A 66 -21.07 -6.53 2.40
C TYR A 66 -20.52 -6.78 1.00
N HIS A 67 -21.12 -6.18 -0.03
CA HIS A 67 -20.65 -6.31 -1.41
C HIS A 67 -19.26 -5.68 -1.57
N THR A 68 -19.05 -4.46 -1.08
CA THR A 68 -17.73 -3.81 -1.12
C THR A 68 -16.67 -4.62 -0.39
N ALA A 69 -16.99 -5.17 0.79
CA ALA A 69 -16.06 -6.01 1.54
C ALA A 69 -15.75 -7.32 0.80
N ARG A 70 -16.75 -7.93 0.16
CA ARG A 70 -16.60 -9.16 -0.62
C ARG A 70 -15.75 -8.92 -1.88
N ASP A 71 -15.98 -7.83 -2.58
CA ASP A 71 -15.23 -7.46 -3.79
C ASP A 71 -13.77 -7.13 -3.43
N ALA A 72 -13.54 -6.39 -2.34
CA ALA A 72 -12.20 -6.16 -1.81
C ALA A 72 -11.48 -7.46 -1.42
N ALA A 73 -12.20 -8.44 -0.85
CA ALA A 73 -11.65 -9.75 -0.54
C ALA A 73 -11.35 -10.57 -1.80
N ALA A 74 -12.15 -10.43 -2.86
CA ALA A 74 -11.90 -11.08 -4.15
C ALA A 74 -10.66 -10.48 -4.83
N LEU A 75 -10.52 -9.16 -4.87
CA LEU A 75 -9.35 -8.47 -5.42
C LEU A 75 -8.06 -8.91 -4.74
N LYS A 76 -8.03 -9.00 -3.41
CA LYS A 76 -6.87 -9.51 -2.67
C LYS A 76 -6.46 -10.93 -3.08
N LYS A 77 -7.43 -11.79 -3.42
CA LYS A 77 -7.14 -13.16 -3.92
C LYS A 77 -6.55 -13.13 -5.32
N TYR A 78 -7.05 -12.26 -6.20
CA TYR A 78 -6.48 -12.08 -7.54
C TYR A 78 -5.06 -11.50 -7.49
N GLU A 79 -4.82 -10.48 -6.67
CA GLU A 79 -3.47 -9.95 -6.45
C GLU A 79 -2.51 -11.00 -5.91
N ALA A 80 -2.95 -11.82 -4.93
CA ALA A 80 -2.14 -12.91 -4.40
C ALA A 80 -1.80 -13.96 -5.47
N ALA A 81 -2.73 -14.26 -6.38
CA ALA A 81 -2.51 -15.18 -7.49
C ALA A 81 -1.56 -14.60 -8.56
N LEU A 82 -1.52 -13.28 -8.74
CA LEU A 82 -0.67 -12.60 -9.73
C LEU A 82 0.76 -12.32 -9.24
N ARG A 83 1.00 -12.25 -7.93
CA ARG A 83 2.35 -12.10 -7.34
C ARG A 83 3.42 -13.05 -7.91
N PRO A 84 3.19 -14.38 -8.02
CA PRO A 84 4.21 -15.27 -8.57
C PRO A 84 4.52 -14.97 -10.04
N LEU A 85 3.53 -14.51 -10.81
CA LEU A 85 3.72 -14.16 -12.21
C LEU A 85 4.62 -12.93 -12.36
N ALA A 86 4.43 -11.91 -11.52
CA ALA A 86 5.28 -10.73 -11.51
C ALA A 86 6.73 -11.05 -11.15
N ILE A 87 6.95 -11.97 -10.20
CA ILE A 87 8.31 -12.43 -9.83
C ILE A 87 8.94 -13.20 -10.99
N ALA A 88 8.20 -14.09 -11.63
CA ALA A 88 8.69 -14.85 -12.77
C ALA A 88 9.10 -13.93 -13.93
N GLU A 89 8.30 -12.90 -14.21
CA GLU A 89 8.61 -11.90 -15.23
C GLU A 89 9.89 -11.11 -14.88
N LEU A 90 10.05 -10.70 -13.62
CA LEU A 90 11.27 -10.00 -13.17
C LEU A 90 12.52 -10.88 -13.34
N VAL A 91 12.43 -12.15 -12.95
CA VAL A 91 13.53 -13.12 -13.07
C VAL A 91 13.89 -13.34 -14.53
N LEU A 92 12.89 -13.53 -15.41
CA LEU A 92 13.12 -13.73 -16.84
C LEU A 92 13.78 -12.50 -17.49
N ARG A 93 13.31 -11.30 -17.15
CA ARG A 93 13.91 -10.04 -17.61
C ARG A 93 15.36 -9.90 -17.13
N GLY A 94 15.63 -10.19 -15.86
CA GLY A 94 16.98 -10.18 -15.29
C GLY A 94 17.91 -11.16 -15.99
N ALA A 95 17.44 -12.39 -16.23
CA ALA A 95 18.19 -13.42 -16.95
C ALA A 95 18.52 -12.99 -18.40
N LEU A 96 17.58 -12.35 -19.10
CA LEU A 96 17.80 -11.86 -20.46
C LEU A 96 18.88 -10.77 -20.51
N VAL A 97 18.82 -9.79 -19.60
CA VAL A 97 19.83 -8.71 -19.53
C VAL A 97 21.21 -9.29 -19.22
N LEU A 98 21.28 -10.24 -18.28
CA LEU A 98 22.53 -10.90 -17.92
C LEU A 98 23.10 -11.71 -19.10
N ALA A 99 22.26 -12.45 -19.81
CA ALA A 99 22.66 -13.21 -20.99
C ALA A 99 23.20 -12.30 -22.11
N LEU A 100 22.55 -11.16 -22.35
CA LEU A 100 23.03 -10.17 -23.32
C LEU A 100 24.37 -9.55 -22.91
N ALA A 101 24.54 -9.19 -21.65
CA ALA A 101 25.79 -8.64 -21.13
C ALA A 101 26.95 -9.64 -21.25
N LEU A 102 26.71 -10.90 -20.86
CA LEU A 102 27.69 -11.98 -21.00
C LEU A 102 28.01 -12.27 -22.47
N GLY A 103 26.99 -12.34 -23.33
CA GLY A 103 27.17 -12.55 -24.76
C GLY A 103 27.99 -11.44 -25.40
N MET A 104 27.75 -10.18 -25.02
CA MET A 104 28.50 -9.05 -25.56
C MET A 104 29.94 -9.00 -25.03
N LEU A 105 30.15 -9.32 -23.75
CA LEU A 105 31.50 -9.46 -23.18
C LEU A 105 32.28 -10.58 -23.87
N TRP A 106 31.64 -11.72 -24.09
CA TRP A 106 32.25 -12.85 -24.78
C TRP A 106 32.59 -12.52 -26.23
N ALA A 107 31.65 -11.89 -26.97
CA ALA A 107 31.87 -11.43 -28.33
C ALA A 107 33.05 -10.45 -28.40
N TRP A 108 33.13 -9.49 -27.48
CA TRP A 108 34.26 -8.56 -27.38
C TRP A 108 35.60 -9.29 -27.23
N ILE A 109 35.68 -10.27 -26.33
CA ILE A 109 36.90 -11.07 -26.11
C ILE A 109 37.23 -11.90 -27.36
N ALA A 110 36.23 -12.53 -28.00
CA ALA A 110 36.41 -13.36 -29.19
C ALA A 110 36.82 -12.55 -30.43
N LEU A 111 36.35 -11.31 -30.56
CA LEU A 111 36.64 -10.41 -31.69
C LEU A 111 37.95 -9.64 -31.55
N ARG A 112 38.53 -9.54 -30.34
CA ARG A 112 39.83 -8.89 -30.11
C ARG A 112 40.97 -9.33 -31.03
N PRO A 113 41.22 -10.64 -31.28
CA PRO A 113 42.29 -11.07 -32.18
C PRO A 113 42.02 -10.67 -33.64
N LEU A 114 40.76 -10.62 -34.08
CA LEU A 114 40.38 -10.19 -35.43
C LEU A 114 40.57 -8.67 -35.61
N GLY A 115 40.23 -7.88 -34.59
CA GLY A 115 40.43 -6.43 -34.59
C GLY A 115 41.91 -6.02 -34.68
N ALA A 116 42.82 -6.78 -34.06
CA ALA A 116 44.25 -6.55 -34.17
C ALA A 116 44.77 -6.68 -35.61
N ALA A 117 44.19 -7.57 -36.42
CA ALA A 117 44.53 -7.73 -37.84
C ALA A 117 43.92 -6.62 -38.72
N VAL A 118 42.72 -6.12 -38.38
CA VAL A 118 42.00 -5.09 -39.15
C VAL A 118 42.51 -3.67 -38.85
N HIS A 119 43.03 -3.41 -37.65
CA HIS A 119 43.59 -2.10 -37.27
C HIS A 119 44.79 -1.65 -38.11
N LEU A 120 45.43 -2.57 -38.84
CA LEU A 120 46.50 -2.26 -39.79
C LEU A 120 45.99 -1.71 -41.14
N SER A 121 44.67 -1.72 -41.39
CA SER A 121 44.10 -1.49 -42.74
C SER A 121 42.96 -0.47 -42.82
N MET A 122 42.50 0.16 -41.73
CA MET A 122 41.37 1.13 -41.77
C MET A 122 41.65 2.47 -41.05
N PRO A 123 41.18 3.61 -41.63
CA PRO A 123 41.27 4.93 -41.01
C PRO A 123 40.36 5.06 -39.77
N GLN A 124 40.86 5.75 -38.74
CA GLN A 124 40.41 5.71 -37.34
C GLN A 124 39.06 6.35 -36.93
N PRO A 125 38.33 7.20 -37.69
CA PRO A 125 37.28 8.01 -37.06
C PRO A 125 35.92 7.30 -36.82
N LEU A 126 35.67 6.11 -37.40
CA LEU A 126 34.34 5.46 -37.31
C LEU A 126 34.15 4.52 -36.10
N GLY A 127 35.23 4.02 -35.49
CA GLY A 127 35.13 3.06 -34.36
C GLY A 127 34.63 3.70 -33.06
N ILE A 128 34.91 4.99 -32.86
CA ILE A 128 34.61 5.71 -31.61
C ILE A 128 33.09 5.95 -31.48
N ALA A 129 32.41 6.25 -32.60
CA ALA A 129 30.97 6.51 -32.63
C ALA A 129 30.13 5.28 -32.25
N PHE A 130 30.52 4.08 -32.69
CA PHE A 130 29.79 2.85 -32.36
C PHE A 130 29.96 2.44 -30.89
N SER A 131 31.13 2.71 -30.28
CA SER A 131 31.38 2.37 -28.87
C SER A 131 30.51 3.18 -27.89
N ALA A 132 30.05 4.37 -28.29
CA ALA A 132 29.21 5.25 -27.46
C ALA A 132 27.71 4.92 -27.54
N LEU A 133 27.24 4.34 -28.66
CA LEU A 133 25.82 4.03 -28.86
C LEU A 133 25.35 2.83 -28.02
N ILE A 134 26.23 1.84 -27.83
CA ILE A 134 25.93 0.61 -27.11
C ILE A 134 25.62 0.85 -25.61
N PRO A 135 26.46 1.56 -24.83
CA PRO A 135 26.14 1.84 -23.42
C PRO A 135 24.92 2.77 -23.27
N CYS A 136 24.68 3.67 -24.23
CA CYS A 136 23.52 4.56 -24.22
C CYS A 136 22.20 3.77 -24.44
N LEU A 137 22.18 2.82 -25.38
CA LEU A 137 21.06 1.90 -25.57
C LEU A 137 20.82 0.99 -24.37
N LEU A 138 21.90 0.48 -23.76
CA LEU A 138 21.79 -0.34 -22.54
C LEU A 138 21.22 0.47 -21.36
N ALA A 139 21.67 1.71 -21.20
CA ALA A 139 21.16 2.62 -20.17
C ALA A 139 19.67 2.96 -20.39
N LEU A 140 19.26 3.26 -21.63
CA LEU A 140 17.86 3.54 -21.96
C LEU A 140 16.96 2.32 -21.78
N LEU A 141 17.43 1.12 -22.14
CA LEU A 141 16.71 -0.13 -21.89
C LEU A 141 16.56 -0.41 -20.39
N SER A 142 17.61 -0.19 -19.59
CA SER A 142 17.56 -0.36 -18.13
C SER A 142 16.64 0.66 -17.44
N ALA A 143 16.63 1.91 -17.90
CA ALA A 143 15.76 2.97 -17.38
C ALA A 143 14.29 2.71 -17.74
N ARG A 144 13.99 2.17 -18.93
CA ARG A 144 12.64 1.73 -19.27
C ARG A 144 12.21 0.48 -18.50
N LEU A 145 13.13 -0.43 -18.18
CA LEU A 145 12.82 -1.65 -17.42
C LEU A 145 12.52 -1.40 -15.94
N THR A 146 13.05 -0.32 -15.36
CA THR A 146 12.94 -0.02 -13.93
C THR A 146 11.74 0.85 -13.57
N ARG A 147 11.16 1.59 -14.54
CA ARG A 147 9.93 2.37 -14.34
C ARG A 147 8.75 1.60 -13.72
N PRO A 148 8.41 0.36 -14.13
CA PRO A 148 7.26 -0.35 -13.57
C PRO A 148 7.48 -0.93 -12.15
N LEU A 149 8.64 -0.73 -11.53
CA LEU A 149 8.92 -1.17 -10.15
C LEU A 149 8.77 -0.04 -9.11
N LEU A 150 8.59 1.20 -9.57
CA LEU A 150 8.52 2.41 -8.73
C LEU A 150 7.12 3.02 -8.63
N GLU A 151 6.16 2.49 -9.39
CA GLU A 151 4.72 2.82 -9.34
C GLU A 151 3.95 1.65 -8.71
#